data_AF-A0A6J6QKX1-F1
#
_entry.id   AF-A0A6J6QKX1-F1
#
_cell.length_a   1.000
_cell.length_b   1.000
_cell.length_c   1.000
_cell.angle_alpha   90.00
_cell.angle_beta   90.00
_cell.angle_gamma   90.00
#
_symmetry.space_group_name_H-M   'P 1'
#
loop_
_entity.id
_entity.type
_entity.pdbx_description
1 polymer ?
#
loop_
_entity_poly.entity_id
_entity_poly.type
_entity_poly.pdbx_seq_one_letter_code
_entity_poly.pdbx_strand_id
1 'polypeptide(L)'
;MQHRAVSAVRDWNLTLGDSAIYAVVSHGDVIKAIVADALGMHLDQFQRIQIDPCSISVIRYTATRPFVLRTNDSGSDLSNLNPHAQKAKRKRSSSKLSSSDAVIGGGAG
;
A
#
# COMPACT_ATOMS: atom_id res chain seq x y z
N MET A 1 19.45 -0.82 8.06
CA MET A 1 18.78 -1.63 7.01
C MET A 1 17.42 -1.04 6.64
N GLN A 2 16.55 -0.70 7.61
CA GLN A 2 15.20 -0.17 7.34
C GLN A 2 15.21 1.07 6.45
N HIS A 3 16.05 2.06 6.75
CA HIS A 3 16.12 3.31 5.98
C HIS A 3 16.47 3.05 4.50
N ARG A 4 17.37 2.10 4.21
CA ARG A 4 17.71 1.74 2.82
C ARG A 4 16.53 1.14 2.08
N ALA A 5 15.73 0.31 2.75
CA ALA A 5 14.53 -0.29 2.16
C ALA A 5 13.48 0.77 1.80
N VAL A 6 13.21 1.69 2.73
CA VAL A 6 12.27 2.79 2.52
C VAL A 6 12.73 3.72 1.40
N SER A 7 14.00 4.11 1.37
CA SER A 7 14.56 4.93 0.29
C SER A 7 14.39 4.26 -1.07
N ALA A 8 14.72 2.97 -1.18
CA ALA A 8 14.60 2.24 -2.44
C ALA A 8 13.15 2.23 -2.97
N VAL A 9 12.15 2.03 -2.11
CA VAL A 9 10.73 2.09 -2.51
C VAL A 9 10.32 3.48 -2.98
N ARG A 10 10.79 4.54 -2.31
CA ARG A 10 10.51 5.92 -2.73
C ARG A 10 11.16 6.26 -4.06
N ASP A 11 12.39 5.82 -4.28
CA ASP A 11 13.10 6.02 -5.56
C ASP A 11 12.38 5.31 -6.71
N TRP A 12 11.90 4.08 -6.48
CA TRP A 12 11.09 3.35 -7.47
C TRP A 12 9.74 4.03 -7.72
N ASN A 13 9.06 4.53 -6.69
CA ASN A 13 7.82 5.29 -6.87
C ASN A 13 8.03 6.53 -7.75
N LEU A 14 9.13 7.27 -7.54
CA LEU A 14 9.50 8.42 -8.37
C LEU A 14 9.84 8.02 -9.81
N THR A 15 10.54 6.90 -9.98
CA THR A 15 10.99 6.41 -11.29
C THR A 15 9.83 5.93 -12.15
N LEU A 16 8.85 5.23 -11.57
CA LEU A 16 7.73 4.62 -12.30
C LEU A 16 6.50 5.54 -12.42
N GLY A 17 6.37 6.53 -11.52
CA GLY A 17 5.28 7.50 -11.51
C GLY A 17 3.97 7.00 -10.90
N ASP A 18 3.02 7.91 -10.72
CA ASP A 18 1.83 7.75 -9.86
C ASP A 18 0.84 6.65 -10.26
N SER A 19 0.87 6.19 -11.51
CA SER A 19 -0.04 5.16 -12.03
C SER A 19 0.57 3.77 -12.08
N ALA A 20 1.82 3.62 -11.66
CA ALA A 20 2.52 2.35 -11.70
C ALA A 20 2.02 1.39 -10.62
N ILE A 21 1.97 0.11 -10.99
CA ILE A 21 1.80 -1.01 -10.06
C ILE A 21 2.99 -1.92 -10.25
N TYR A 22 3.69 -2.20 -9.16
CA TYR A 22 4.86 -3.07 -9.16
C TYR A 22 4.87 -3.92 -7.90
N ALA A 23 5.59 -5.04 -7.97
CA ALA A 23 5.79 -5.95 -6.85
C ALA A 23 7.23 -5.83 -6.33
N VAL A 24 7.38 -5.85 -5.02
CA VAL A 24 8.68 -5.96 -4.34
C VAL A 24 8.72 -7.30 -3.64
N VAL A 25 9.66 -8.16 -4.02
CA VAL A 25 9.89 -9.46 -3.36
C VAL A 25 11.10 -9.32 -2.46
N SER A 26 10.92 -9.58 -1.16
CA SER A 26 11.97 -9.42 -0.16
C SER A 26 11.71 -10.31 1.07
N HIS A 27 12.49 -10.10 2.13
CA HIS A 27 12.37 -10.82 3.40
C HIS A 27 11.51 -10.05 4.41
N GLY A 28 11.07 -10.77 5.45
CA GLY A 28 10.14 -10.25 6.47
C GLY A 28 10.56 -8.90 7.06
N ASP A 29 11.80 -8.74 7.52
CA ASP A 29 12.24 -7.48 8.16
C ASP A 29 12.29 -6.28 7.19
N VAL A 30 12.59 -6.53 5.92
CA VAL A 30 12.57 -5.49 4.88
C VAL A 30 11.12 -5.06 4.61
N ILE A 31 10.21 -6.03 4.49
CA ILE A 31 8.78 -5.77 4.30
C ILE A 31 8.19 -5.04 5.51
N LYS A 32 8.47 -5.50 6.74
CA LYS A 32 8.03 -4.85 7.99
C LYS A 32 8.50 -3.39 8.06
N ALA A 33 9.73 -3.10 7.67
CA ALA A 33 10.25 -1.74 7.64
C ALA A 33 9.47 -0.82 6.67
N ILE A 34 9.15 -1.33 5.46
CA ILE A 34 8.37 -0.60 4.46
C ILE A 34 6.93 -0.38 4.94
N VAL A 35 6.31 -1.39 5.54
CA VAL A 35 4.95 -1.28 6.09
C VAL A 35 4.92 -0.30 7.27
N ALA A 36 5.90 -0.35 8.17
CA ALA A 36 6.00 0.59 9.29
C ALA A 36 6.11 2.05 8.82
N ASP A 37 6.95 2.33 7.82
CA ASP A 37 7.04 3.67 7.20
C ASP A 37 5.70 4.09 6.60
N ALA A 38 5.04 3.20 5.87
CA ALA A 38 3.74 3.48 5.26
C ALA A 38 2.61 3.68 6.29
N LEU A 39 2.70 3.07 7.47
CA LEU A 39 1.79 3.33 8.59
C LEU A 39 2.12 4.62 9.36
N GLY A 40 3.24 5.28 9.04
CA GLY A 40 3.75 6.41 9.82
C GLY A 40 4.23 6.02 11.21
N MET A 41 4.55 4.74 11.43
CA MET A 41 5.10 4.26 12.69
C MET A 41 6.59 4.60 12.80
N HIS A 42 7.06 4.80 14.02
CA HIS A 42 8.51 4.84 14.26
C HIS A 42 9.13 3.51 13.82
N LEU A 43 10.22 3.57 13.05
CA LEU A 43 10.80 2.38 12.44
C LEU A 43 11.24 1.33 13.48
N ASP A 44 11.62 1.73 14.69
CA ASP A 44 11.96 0.77 15.77
C ASP A 44 10.77 -0.11 16.20
N GLN A 45 9.55 0.33 15.94
CA GLN A 45 8.34 -0.44 16.27
C GLN A 45 7.97 -1.46 15.21
N PHE A 46 8.73 -1.58 14.10
CA PHE A 46 8.45 -2.53 13.02
C PHE A 46 8.44 -3.99 13.46
N GLN A 47 9.13 -4.32 14.56
CA GLN A 47 9.11 -5.67 15.14
C GLN A 47 7.74 -6.09 15.69
N ARG A 48 6.79 -5.16 15.85
CA ARG A 48 5.39 -5.46 16.20
C ARG A 48 4.55 -5.95 15.02
N ILE A 49 5.06 -5.83 13.80
CA ILE A 49 4.36 -6.23 12.58
C ILE A 49 4.78 -7.66 12.24
N GLN A 50 3.81 -8.56 12.11
CA GLN A 50 4.06 -9.93 11.61
C GLN A 50 3.96 -9.96 10.09
N ILE A 51 4.88 -10.67 9.44
CA ILE A 51 4.89 -10.95 8.01
C ILE A 51 5.27 -12.42 7.85
N ASP A 52 4.34 -13.22 7.35
CA ASP A 52 4.49 -14.65 7.16
C ASP A 52 5.07 -14.94 5.76
N PRO A 53 5.77 -16.08 5.58
CA PRO A 53 6.24 -16.51 4.26
C PRO A 53 5.08 -16.57 3.26
N CYS A 54 5.36 -16.17 2.02
CA CYS A 54 4.39 -16.15 0.92
C CYS A 54 3.14 -15.28 1.17
N SER A 55 3.17 -14.39 2.16
CA SER A 55 2.13 -13.39 2.36
C SER A 55 2.33 -12.16 1.47
N ILE A 56 1.24 -11.41 1.23
CA ILE A 56 1.22 -10.19 0.45
C ILE A 56 0.81 -9.02 1.35
N SER A 57 1.52 -7.90 1.23
CA SER A 57 1.13 -6.61 1.81
C SER A 57 0.95 -5.60 0.68
N VAL A 58 -0.10 -4.79 0.75
CA VAL A 58 -0.47 -3.87 -0.32
C VAL A 58 -0.49 -2.45 0.21
N ILE A 59 0.31 -1.60 -0.41
CA ILE A 59 0.43 -0.18 -0.05
C ILE A 59 0.11 0.64 -1.30
N ARG A 60 -0.80 1.61 -1.14
CA ARG A 60 -1.08 2.61 -2.17
C ARG A 60 -0.42 3.92 -1.78
N TYR A 61 0.61 4.31 -2.53
CA TYR A 61 1.22 5.62 -2.40
C TYR A 61 0.35 6.66 -3.11
N THR A 62 0.17 7.82 -2.47
CA THR A 62 -0.52 8.98 -3.04
C THR A 62 0.35 10.22 -2.80
N ALA A 63 -0.01 11.34 -3.44
CA ALA A 63 0.73 12.60 -3.29
C ALA A 63 0.82 13.10 -1.84
N THR A 64 -0.18 12.83 -1.00
CA THR A 64 -0.23 13.34 0.37
C THR A 64 0.28 12.34 1.39
N ARG A 65 -0.12 11.06 1.27
CA ARG A 65 0.30 10.00 2.18
C ARG A 65 0.08 8.60 1.60
N PRO A 66 0.84 7.60 2.08
CA PRO A 66 0.55 6.20 1.82
C PRO A 66 -0.73 5.72 2.53
N PHE A 67 -1.34 4.67 1.96
CA PHE A 67 -2.42 3.90 2.57
C PHE A 67 -2.06 2.42 2.52
N VAL A 68 -2.00 1.78 3.69
CA VAL A 68 -1.83 0.32 3.77
C VAL A 68 -3.21 -0.33 3.61
N LEU A 69 -3.41 -1.03 2.50
CA LEU A 69 -4.69 -1.65 2.14
C LEU A 69 -4.81 -3.08 2.68
N ARG A 70 -3.68 -3.79 2.71
CA ARG A 70 -3.57 -5.17 3.21
C ARG A 70 -2.22 -5.34 3.89
N THR A 71 -2.16 -6.16 4.91
CA THR A 71 -0.91 -6.54 5.59
C THR A 71 -0.97 -8.01 5.92
N ASN A 72 0.11 -8.74 5.62
CA ASN A 72 0.24 -10.16 5.92
C ASN A 72 -0.92 -11.03 5.39
N ASP A 73 -1.33 -10.79 4.15
CA ASP A 73 -2.43 -11.53 3.52
C ASP A 73 -1.91 -12.84 2.90
N SER A 74 -2.40 -13.98 3.35
CA SER A 74 -1.92 -15.32 2.95
C SER A 74 -2.85 -16.07 2.01
N GLY A 75 -3.87 -15.42 1.43
CA GLY A 75 -4.74 -16.10 0.47
C GLY A 75 -6.11 -15.49 0.22
N SER A 76 -6.31 -14.21 0.52
CA SER A 76 -7.57 -13.53 0.18
C SER A 76 -7.68 -13.21 -1.31
N ASP A 77 -8.91 -13.00 -1.78
CA ASP A 77 -9.16 -12.55 -3.14
C ASP A 77 -8.70 -11.09 -3.34
N LEU A 78 -7.74 -10.89 -4.25
CA LEU A 78 -7.18 -9.58 -4.59
C LEU A 78 -7.92 -8.88 -5.74
N SER A 79 -9.01 -9.46 -6.26
CA SER A 79 -9.76 -8.92 -7.40
C SER A 79 -10.20 -7.45 -7.21
N ASN A 80 -10.50 -7.06 -5.96
CA ASN A 80 -10.90 -5.70 -5.60
C ASN A 80 -9.78 -4.65 -5.74
N LEU A 81 -8.52 -5.08 -5.88
CA LEU A 81 -7.35 -4.21 -6.08
C LEU A 81 -7.06 -3.95 -7.56
N ASN A 82 -7.79 -4.58 -8.49
CA ASN A 82 -7.59 -4.38 -9.91
C ASN A 82 -7.96 -2.93 -10.33
N PRO A 83 -7.01 -2.11 -10.79
CA PRO A 83 -7.25 -0.71 -11.16
C PRO A 83 -8.21 -0.57 -12.36
N HIS A 84 -8.26 -1.54 -13.26
CA HIS A 84 -9.19 -1.54 -14.40
C HIS A 84 -10.64 -1.75 -13.94
N ALA A 85 -10.85 -2.66 -12.97
CA ALA A 85 -12.16 -2.86 -12.35
C ALA A 85 -12.61 -1.62 -11.56
N GLN A 86 -11.68 -0.94 -10.86
CA GLN A 86 -11.99 0.28 -10.12
C GLN A 86 -12.32 1.48 -11.02
N LYS A 87 -11.64 1.65 -12.15
CA LYS A 87 -11.97 2.70 -13.15
C LYS A 87 -13.37 2.49 -13.74
N ALA A 88 -13.77 1.25 -14.00
CA ALA A 88 -15.13 0.92 -14.47
C ALA A 88 -16.21 1.24 -13.42
N LYS A 89 -15.96 0.93 -12.13
CA LYS A 89 -16.84 1.31 -11.01
C LYS A 89 -16.94 2.84 -10.84
N ARG A 90 -15.81 3.57 -10.90
CA ARG A 90 -15.78 5.05 -10.80
C ARG A 90 -16.50 5.76 -11.95
N LYS A 91 -16.43 5.25 -13.18
CA LYS A 91 -17.20 5.80 -14.32
C LYS A 91 -18.72 5.68 -14.13
N ARG A 92 -19.19 4.69 -13.36
CA ARG A 92 -20.62 4.54 -13.01
C ARG A 92 -21.04 5.46 -11.86
N SER A 93 -20.11 5.97 -11.05
CA SER A 93 -20.39 6.78 -9.86
C SER A 93 -20.00 8.26 -10.01
N SER A 94 -19.65 8.72 -11.22
CA SER A 94 -19.00 10.03 -11.46
C SER A 94 -19.94 11.23 -11.42
N SER A 95 -20.90 11.28 -10.49
CA SER A 95 -21.68 12.49 -10.18
C SER A 95 -21.22 13.23 -8.92
N LYS A 96 -20.13 12.81 -8.26
CA LYS A 96 -19.56 13.58 -7.14
C LYS A 96 -18.04 13.44 -7.08
N LEU A 97 -17.34 14.57 -7.24
CA LEU A 97 -15.94 14.72 -6.84
C LEU A 97 -15.83 14.42 -5.33
N SER A 98 -14.75 13.78 -4.90
CA SER A 98 -14.31 13.96 -3.51
C SER A 98 -12.79 13.89 -3.39
N SER A 99 -12.30 14.81 -2.57
CA SER A 99 -10.92 14.99 -2.13
C SER A 99 -10.30 13.70 -1.60
N SER A 100 -8.98 13.62 -1.73
CA SER A 100 -8.12 12.55 -1.22
C SER A 100 -7.95 12.61 0.31
N ASP A 101 -9.04 12.88 1.04
CA ASP A 101 -9.08 12.69 2.48
C ASP A 101 -9.57 11.27 2.79
N ALA A 102 -9.03 10.68 3.85
CA ALA A 102 -9.56 9.42 4.34
C ALA A 102 -11.02 9.67 4.71
N VAL A 103 -11.95 9.03 3.99
CA VAL A 103 -13.36 9.07 4.33
C VAL A 103 -13.50 8.53 5.76
N ILE A 104 -14.08 9.34 6.65
CA ILE A 104 -14.37 8.94 8.03
C ILE A 104 -15.25 7.70 7.97
N GLY A 105 -14.80 6.61 8.59
CA GLY A 105 -15.58 5.37 8.72
C GLY A 105 -15.16 4.20 7.85
N GLY A 106 -14.08 4.30 7.05
CA GLY A 106 -13.46 3.16 6.36
C GLY A 106 -14.43 2.41 5.43
N GLY A 107 -14.36 2.68 4.12
CA GLY A 107 -15.20 1.98 3.15
C GLY A 107 -15.06 0.45 3.25
N ALA A 108 -16.11 -0.27 2.85
CA ALA A 108 -16.16 -1.74 2.85
C ALA A 108 -14.98 -2.30 2.02
N GLY A 109 -13.92 -2.72 2.71
CA GLY A 109 -12.74 -3.35 2.13
C GLY A 109 -13.00 -4.77 1.66
#